data_AF-A0A537TLZ8-F1
#
_entry.id   AF-A0A537TLZ8-F1
#
_cell.length_a   1.000
_cell.length_b   1.000
_cell.length_c   1.000
_cell.angle_alpha   90.00
_cell.angle_beta   90.00
_cell.angle_gamma   90.00
#
_symmetry.space_group_name_H-M   'P 1'
#
loop_
_entity.id
_entity.type
_entity.pdbx_description
1 polymer ?
#
loop_
_entity_poly.entity_id
_entity_poly.type
_entity_poly.pdbx_seq_one_letter_code
_entity_poly.pdbx_strand_id
1 'polypeptide(L)'
;MPVTGALRPIIERRLAAKRLDCPLIFHRHGRPVGDFRKRWKTACATVGVKGKLLYDLRRTAVRNMIQAGVDPSIAMKISGHRTRSMLDRG
;
A
#
# COMPACT_ATOMS: atom_id res chain seq x y z
N MET A 1 7.21 -7.40 6.41
CA MET A 1 7.48 -6.67 5.14
C MET A 1 8.74 -5.85 5.34
N PRO A 2 9.78 -6.01 4.52
CA PRO A 2 10.92 -5.09 4.55
C PRO A 2 10.46 -3.70 4.04
N VAL A 3 10.76 -2.65 4.80
CA VAL A 3 10.56 -1.26 4.38
C VAL A 3 11.84 -0.81 3.68
N THR A 4 11.93 -1.08 2.38
CA THR A 4 13.13 -0.77 1.58
C THR A 4 12.85 0.32 0.54
N GLY A 5 13.93 0.98 0.08
CA GLY A 5 13.85 2.02 -0.94
C GLY A 5 12.99 3.22 -0.56
N ALA A 6 12.13 3.66 -1.47
CA ALA A 6 11.30 4.87 -1.33
C ALA A 6 10.32 4.87 -0.15
N LEU A 7 10.04 3.70 0.45
CA LEU A 7 9.18 3.59 1.63
C LEU A 7 9.89 4.00 2.92
N ARG A 8 11.21 3.80 3.02
CA ARG A 8 12.01 4.15 4.19
C ARG A 8 11.91 5.63 4.58
N PRO A 9 12.16 6.61 3.68
CA PRO A 9 12.04 8.02 4.03
C PRO A 9 10.60 8.42 4.39
N ILE A 10 9.58 7.74 3.85
CA ILE A 10 8.18 7.97 4.21
C ILE A 10 7.92 7.54 5.65
N ILE A 11 8.39 6.36 6.04
CA ILE A 11 8.23 5.83 7.39
C ILE A 11 9.04 6.66 8.40
N GLU A 12 10.30 6.99 8.10
CA GLU A 12 11.15 7.82 8.93
C GLU A 12 10.51 9.18 9.22
N ARG A 13 10.02 9.88 8.18
CA ARG A 13 9.30 11.14 8.35
C ARG A 13 8.08 11.02 9.27
N ARG A 14 7.38 9.88 9.24
CA ARG A 14 6.18 9.65 10.06
C ARG A 14 6.53 9.27 11.49
N LEU A 15 7.60 8.51 11.68
CA LEU A 15 8.15 8.21 13.00
C LEU A 15 8.69 9.48 13.70
N ALA A 16 9.31 10.40 12.95
CA ALA A 16 9.75 11.69 13.50
C ALA A 16 8.56 12.56 13.97
N ALA A 17 7.39 12.42 13.34
CA ALA A 17 6.14 13.10 13.72
C ALA A 17 5.28 12.28 14.71
N LYS A 18 5.81 11.19 15.26
CA LYS A 18 5.11 10.30 16.18
C LYS A 18 4.78 11.05 17.47
N ARG A 19 3.58 10.79 18.01
CA ARG A 19 3.21 11.22 19.36
C ARG A 19 3.26 10.04 20.31
N LEU A 20 3.70 10.28 21.55
CA LEU A 20 3.80 9.24 22.57
C LEU A 20 2.40 8.75 23.03
N ASP A 21 1.39 9.61 22.93
CA ASP A 21 -0.02 9.33 23.26
C ASP A 21 -0.80 8.64 22.13
N CYS A 22 -0.17 8.39 20.96
CA CYS A 22 -0.84 7.83 19.79
C CYS A 22 -0.05 6.61 19.25
N PRO A 23 -0.65 5.41 19.23
CA PRO A 23 0.04 4.21 18.74
C PRO A 23 0.17 4.15 17.21
N LEU A 24 -0.43 5.09 16.47
CA LEU A 24 -0.49 5.06 15.00
C LEU A 24 0.72 5.77 14.38
N ILE A 25 1.41 5.10 13.45
CA ILE A 25 2.48 5.74 12.64
C ILE A 25 1.88 6.78 11.67
N PHE A 26 0.72 6.48 11.10
CA PHE A 26 0.00 7.39 10.21
C PHE A 26 -1.20 7.99 10.94
N HIS A 27 -1.07 9.25 11.39
CA HIS A 27 -2.14 10.00 12.04
C HIS A 27 -2.19 11.46 11.57
N ARG A 28 -3.30 12.15 11.89
CA ARG A 28 -3.43 13.62 11.81
C ARG A 28 -3.73 14.12 13.23
N HIS A 29 -2.73 14.73 13.87
CA HIS A 29 -2.82 15.19 15.27
C HIS A 29 -3.34 14.11 16.24
N GLY A 30 -2.77 12.90 16.17
CA GLY A 30 -3.18 11.77 17.03
C GLY A 30 -4.46 11.05 16.60
N ARG A 31 -5.21 11.58 15.63
CA ARG A 31 -6.40 10.92 15.08
C ARG A 31 -6.06 10.02 13.88
N PRO A 32 -6.74 8.88 13.70
CA PRO A 32 -6.57 8.05 12.51
C PRO A 32 -6.71 8.86 11.22
N VAL A 33 -5.89 8.54 10.23
CA VAL A 33 -6.15 9.02 8.86
C VAL A 33 -7.46 8.35 8.42
N GLY A 34 -8.50 9.16 8.17
CA GLY A 34 -9.81 8.68 7.72
C GLY A 34 -9.77 8.01 6.34
N ASP A 35 -10.93 7.84 5.71
CA ASP A 35 -11.03 7.08 4.46
C ASP A 35 -10.15 7.68 3.34
N PHE A 36 -9.24 6.86 2.83
CA PHE A 36 -8.31 7.21 1.76
C PHE A 36 -8.94 7.11 0.36
N ARG A 37 -10.08 6.43 0.20
CA ARG A 37 -10.78 6.25 -1.10
C ARG A 37 -11.11 7.56 -1.78
N LYS A 38 -11.61 8.55 -1.03
CA LYS A 38 -11.99 9.86 -1.58
C LYS A 38 -10.77 10.58 -2.16
N ARG A 39 -9.66 10.59 -1.41
CA ARG A 39 -8.39 11.18 -1.83
C ARG A 39 -7.78 10.45 -3.01
N TRP A 40 -7.84 9.11 -3.01
CA TRP A 40 -7.40 8.28 -4.13
C TRP A 40 -8.17 8.59 -5.42
N LYS A 41 -9.51 8.65 -5.34
CA LYS A 41 -10.36 9.01 -6.48
C LYS A 41 -10.00 10.39 -7.04
N THR A 42 -9.76 11.38 -6.18
CA THR A 42 -9.31 12.71 -6.59
C THR A 42 -7.94 12.67 -7.27
N ALA A 43 -6.98 11.95 -6.70
CA ALA A 43 -5.65 11.81 -7.29
C ALA A 43 -5.72 11.17 -8.69
N CYS A 44 -6.42 10.04 -8.80
CA CYS A 44 -6.75 9.36 -10.05
C CYS A 44 -7.39 10.29 -11.08
N ALA A 45 -8.38 11.09 -10.68
CA ALA A 45 -9.04 12.04 -11.58
C ALA A 45 -8.07 13.14 -12.06
N THR A 46 -7.17 13.60 -11.18
CA THR A 46 -6.20 14.67 -11.49
C THR A 46 -5.18 14.23 -12.53
N VAL A 47 -4.77 12.95 -12.50
CA VAL A 47 -3.81 12.38 -13.46
C VAL A 47 -4.48 11.67 -14.65
N GLY A 48 -5.79 11.80 -14.82
CA GLY A 48 -6.55 11.18 -15.92
C GLY A 48 -6.78 9.66 -15.80
N VAL A 49 -6.34 9.02 -14.72
CA VAL A 49 -6.47 7.57 -14.49
C VAL A 49 -7.75 7.28 -13.70
N LYS A 50 -8.91 7.35 -14.36
CA LYS A 50 -10.22 7.09 -13.72
C LYS A 50 -10.45 5.59 -13.50
N GLY A 51 -11.18 5.24 -12.43
CA GLY A 51 -11.69 3.87 -12.21
C GLY A 51 -10.74 2.89 -11.52
N LYS A 52 -9.52 3.28 -11.14
CA LYS A 52 -8.62 2.40 -10.36
C LYS A 52 -9.05 2.32 -8.90
N LEU A 53 -9.24 1.12 -8.40
CA LEU A 53 -9.56 0.85 -7.01
C LEU A 53 -8.27 0.76 -6.18
N LEU A 54 -8.35 1.09 -4.89
CA LEU A 54 -7.22 0.92 -3.98
C LEU A 54 -6.71 -0.53 -3.92
N TYR A 55 -7.62 -1.48 -4.16
CA TYR A 55 -7.32 -2.90 -4.24
C TYR A 55 -6.42 -3.25 -5.43
N ASP A 56 -6.45 -2.45 -6.50
CA ASP A 56 -5.57 -2.65 -7.66
C ASP A 56 -4.10 -2.45 -7.28
N LEU A 57 -3.80 -1.59 -6.30
CA LEU A 57 -2.43 -1.40 -5.82
C LEU A 57 -1.86 -2.68 -5.19
N ARG A 58 -2.69 -3.45 -4.47
CA ARG A 58 -2.28 -4.74 -3.93
C ARG A 58 -2.03 -5.75 -5.05
N ARG A 59 -2.88 -5.78 -6.08
CA ARG A 59 -2.68 -6.64 -7.26
C ARG A 59 -1.40 -6.29 -8.00
N THR A 60 -1.19 -5.00 -8.28
CA THR A 60 0.00 -4.49 -8.97
C THR A 60 1.26 -4.80 -8.16
N ALA A 61 1.24 -4.61 -6.83
CA ALA A 61 2.39 -4.95 -5.99
C ALA A 61 2.77 -6.43 -6.09
N VAL A 62 1.79 -7.34 -6.07
CA VAL A 62 2.04 -8.78 -6.26
C VAL A 62 2.60 -9.07 -7.65
N ARG A 63 2.03 -8.48 -8.71
CA ARG A 63 2.51 -8.65 -10.09
C ARG A 63 3.95 -8.17 -10.25
N ASN A 64 4.27 -7.01 -9.68
CA ASN A 64 5.62 -6.44 -9.71
C ASN A 64 6.63 -7.33 -8.95
N MET A 65 6.23 -7.91 -7.81
CA MET A 65 7.08 -8.87 -7.08
C MET A 65 7.40 -10.10 -7.93
N ILE A 66 6.39 -10.67 -8.61
CA ILE A 66 6.59 -11.84 -9.47
C ILE A 66 7.46 -11.50 -10.69
N GLN A 67 7.24 -10.34 -11.32
CA GLN A 67 8.10 -9.88 -12.43
C GLN A 67 9.55 -9.62 -11.99
N ALA A 68 9.76 -9.25 -10.73
CA ALA A 68 11.09 -9.13 -10.13
C ALA A 68 11.71 -10.48 -9.70
N GLY A 69 11.05 -11.61 -10.01
CA GLY A 69 11.54 -12.96 -9.71
C GLY A 69 11.23 -13.47 -8.30
N VAL A 70 10.40 -12.75 -7.52
CA VAL A 70 9.94 -13.27 -6.22
C VAL A 70 8.97 -14.42 -6.44
N ASP A 71 9.22 -15.54 -5.75
CA ASP A 71 8.33 -16.70 -5.81
C ASP A 71 6.87 -16.30 -5.49
N PRO A 72 5.87 -16.71 -6.29
CA PRO A 72 4.48 -16.35 -6.09
C PRO A 72 3.94 -16.69 -4.69
N SER A 73 4.40 -17.76 -4.06
CA SER A 73 3.99 -18.13 -2.69
C SER A 73 4.53 -17.14 -1.64
N ILE A 74 5.75 -16.64 -1.83
CA ILE A 74 6.35 -15.60 -0.99
C ILE A 74 5.62 -14.26 -1.24
N ALA A 75 5.37 -13.90 -2.49
CA ALA A 75 4.65 -12.69 -2.85
C ALA A 75 3.23 -12.66 -2.25
N MET A 76 2.51 -13.80 -2.26
CA MET A 76 1.19 -13.93 -1.61
C MET A 76 1.27 -13.82 -0.09
N LYS A 77 2.26 -14.45 0.56
CA LYS A 77 2.48 -14.32 2.02
C LYS A 77 2.76 -12.87 2.42
N ILE A 78 3.62 -12.18 1.66
CA ILE A 78 3.97 -10.76 1.92
C ILE A 78 2.74 -9.86 1.79
N SER A 79 1.90 -10.11 0.79
CA SER A 79 0.73 -9.28 0.50
C SER A 79 -0.54 -9.66 1.28
N GLY A 80 -0.50 -10.78 2.01
CA GLY A 80 -1.60 -11.29 2.83
C GLY A 80 -2.74 -11.95 2.03
N HIS A 81 -2.50 -12.33 0.77
CA HIS A 81 -3.49 -13.03 -0.04
C HIS A 81 -3.57 -14.51 0.35
N ARG A 82 -4.78 -15.00 0.64
CA ARG A 82 -5.03 -16.41 0.98
C ARG A 82 -5.25 -17.31 -0.23
N THR A 83 -5.64 -16.76 -1.38
CA THR A 83 -6.03 -17.54 -2.56
C THR A 83 -5.30 -17.12 -3.83
N ARG A 84 -4.90 -18.12 -4.62
CA ARG A 84 -4.17 -17.97 -5.90
C ARG A 84 -5.05 -17.41 -7.03
N SER A 85 -6.38 -17.47 -6.88
CA SER A 85 -7.38 -17.00 -7.86
C SER A 85 -7.31 -15.51 -8.20
N MET A 86 -6.50 -14.74 -7.47
CA MET A 86 -6.23 -13.34 -7.77
C MET A 86 -5.08 -13.13 -8.77
N LEU A 87 -4.19 -14.12 -8.90
CA LEU A 87 -3.08 -14.18 -9.86
C LEU A 87 -3.52 -14.70 -11.24
N ASP A 88 -4.49 -15.60 -11.27
CA ASP A 88 -4.90 -16.29 -12.50
C ASP A 88 -5.82 -15.47 -13.41
N ARG A 89 -6.32 -14.32 -12.95
CA ARG A 89 -7.10 -13.38 -13.78
C ARG A 89 -6.15 -12.33 -14.35
N GLY A 90 -5.68 -12.61 -15.56
CA GLY A 90 -4.81 -11.80 -16.40
C GLY A 90 -5.25 -10.35 -16.48
#